data_AF-A0A7L9U175-F1
#
_entry.id   AF-A0A7L9U175-F1
#
_cell.length_a   1.000
_cell.length_b   1.000
_cell.length_c   1.000
_cell.angle_alpha   90.00
_cell.angle_beta   90.00
_cell.angle_gamma   90.00
#
_symmetry.space_group_name_H-M   'P 1'
#
loop_
_entity.id
_entity.type
_entity.pdbx_description
1 polymer ?
#
loop_
_entity_poly.entity_id
_entity_poly.type
_entity_poly.pdbx_seq_one_letter_code
_entity_poly.pdbx_strand_id
1 'polypeptide(L)'
;MIEKILSLGVNTEFDVIAARQRARQIAEACGFGALDQARISTVVSELARNIYNYARTGSVSFAVSGAVAPQKLLITLEDRGSGIADLELILAGKYRSTSGMGLGILSARRLMEDFDIASSAAGTRITVGKPFLVHTPFIGADTFRAVVAKFEALPDQAALSEARHQNRELTDALSALQARQDELLLVTTRLEERNRNIEALYDLLDDKAVALQQADRSKNEFLATLSHELRGPLSAAGMAATLLQPAGVSSERANQMGELIGRQVAHMSRLVEDLLDVSRVSRGLVQLEQAPVELAAIVAAAVEQMQSLADRKHHRIEQQLGTAPLLVLGDRTRLIQVLSNLLGNAIRYTASGGHIRIALEQRGPMAVLLVADNGKGITAELMPRLFDLYAQGEVSSDRTDGGLGLGLALVRNLVEAHKGSVAVDSAGEGKGSVFTVQLPLHIEASL
;
A
#
# COMPACT_ATOMS: atom_id res chain seq x y z
N MET A 1 61.96 28.77 54.21
CA MET A 1 62.35 27.42 53.76
C MET A 1 61.31 26.96 52.75
N ILE A 2 61.74 26.46 51.59
CA ILE A 2 60.87 25.93 50.53
C ILE A 2 61.23 24.45 50.35
N GLU A 3 60.25 23.56 50.51
CA GLU A 3 60.43 22.11 50.34
C GLU A 3 59.63 21.62 49.12
N LYS A 4 60.29 20.93 48.18
CA LYS A 4 59.68 20.48 46.92
C LYS A 4 58.93 19.16 47.10
N ILE A 5 57.69 19.08 46.62
CA ILE A 5 56.83 17.90 46.69
C ILE A 5 57.00 17.00 45.46
N LEU A 6 56.73 17.56 44.27
CA LEU A 6 56.67 16.81 43.02
C LEU A 6 56.98 17.74 41.84
N SER A 7 57.57 17.19 40.79
CA SER A 7 57.79 17.87 39.51
C SER A 7 57.23 17.00 38.40
N LEU A 8 56.43 17.57 37.51
CA LEU A 8 55.84 16.89 36.35
C LEU A 8 56.29 17.63 35.10
N GLY A 9 56.66 16.89 34.06
CA GLY A 9 56.86 17.45 32.72
C GLY A 9 55.52 17.70 32.04
N VAL A 10 55.43 18.74 31.22
CA VAL A 10 54.27 19.04 30.38
C VAL A 10 54.73 19.09 28.93
N ASN A 11 54.53 17.99 28.23
CA ASN A 11 54.93 17.83 26.82
C ASN A 11 53.76 17.38 25.93
N THR A 12 52.75 16.72 26.52
CA THR A 12 51.57 16.19 25.83
C THR A 12 50.27 16.70 26.46
N GLU A 13 49.16 16.59 25.73
CA GLU A 13 47.84 16.93 26.27
C GLU A 13 47.45 16.06 27.47
N PHE A 14 47.92 14.81 27.53
CA PHE A 14 47.73 13.92 28.67
C PHE A 14 48.46 14.40 29.93
N ASP A 15 49.63 15.04 29.78
CA ASP A 15 50.39 15.59 30.90
C ASP A 15 49.64 16.73 31.59
N VAL A 16 48.80 17.47 30.85
CA VAL A 16 47.92 18.51 31.41
C VAL A 16 46.85 17.88 32.33
N ILE A 17 46.26 16.76 31.91
CA ILE A 17 45.27 16.01 32.71
C ILE A 17 45.95 15.41 33.94
N ALA A 18 47.13 14.83 33.79
CA ALA A 18 47.92 14.29 34.88
C ALA A 18 48.30 15.40 35.90
N ALA A 19 48.79 16.55 35.45
CA ALA A 19 49.12 17.68 36.29
C ALA A 19 47.90 18.19 37.08
N ARG A 20 46.74 18.27 36.43
CA ARG A 20 45.46 18.64 37.05
C ARG A 20 45.05 17.66 38.16
N GLN A 21 45.18 16.36 37.92
CA GLN A 21 44.85 15.31 38.89
C GLN A 21 45.82 15.33 40.07
N ARG A 22 47.13 15.44 39.81
CA ARG A 22 48.17 15.53 40.86
C ARG A 22 48.00 16.77 41.71
N ALA A 23 47.67 17.91 41.12
CA ALA A 23 47.35 19.13 41.86
C ALA A 23 46.19 18.94 42.85
N ARG A 24 45.15 18.21 42.45
CA ARG A 24 44.01 17.89 43.32
C ARG A 24 44.41 16.97 44.47
N GLN A 25 45.15 15.90 44.18
CA GLN A 25 45.60 14.92 45.17
C GLN A 25 46.59 15.53 46.18
N ILE A 26 47.49 16.39 45.71
CA ILE A 26 48.42 17.12 46.57
C ILE A 26 47.64 18.11 47.45
N ALA A 27 46.68 18.83 46.88
CA ALA A 27 45.83 19.74 47.66
C ALA A 27 45.03 19.00 48.75
N GLU A 28 44.49 17.82 48.44
CA GLU A 28 43.82 16.95 49.41
C GLU A 28 44.78 16.46 50.50
N ALA A 29 45.99 16.00 50.14
CA ALA A 29 47.01 15.58 51.08
C ALA A 29 47.50 16.72 51.99
N CYS A 30 47.47 17.95 51.50
CA CYS A 30 47.74 19.16 52.28
C CYS A 30 46.55 19.64 53.14
N GLY A 31 45.40 18.94 53.11
CA GLY A 31 44.24 19.25 53.93
C GLY A 31 43.36 20.39 53.42
N PHE A 32 43.47 20.78 52.14
CA PHE A 32 42.56 21.77 51.55
C PHE A 32 41.15 21.20 51.37
N GLY A 33 40.11 22.02 51.60
CA GLY A 33 38.72 21.65 51.35
C GLY A 33 38.38 21.49 49.86
N ALA A 34 37.26 20.84 49.56
CA ALA A 34 36.86 20.50 48.18
C ALA A 34 36.82 21.70 47.21
N LEU A 35 36.38 22.88 47.68
CA LEU A 35 36.37 24.11 46.86
C LEU A 35 37.78 24.57 46.49
N ASP A 36 38.73 24.47 47.42
CA ASP A 36 40.11 24.90 47.21
C ASP A 36 40.88 23.90 46.35
N GLN A 37 40.62 22.61 46.53
CA GLN A 37 41.12 21.56 45.63
C GLN A 37 40.66 21.81 44.19
N ALA A 38 39.39 22.15 43.97
CA ALA A 38 38.85 22.44 42.65
C ALA A 38 39.50 23.70 42.03
N ARG A 39 39.70 24.76 42.83
CA ARG A 39 40.40 25.98 42.39
C ARG A 39 41.85 25.69 41.98
N ILE A 40 42.62 25.04 42.86
CA ILE A 40 44.02 24.67 42.61
C ILE A 40 44.13 23.81 41.33
N SER A 41 43.30 22.77 41.22
CA SER A 41 43.29 21.88 40.06
C SER A 41 42.96 22.60 38.75
N THR A 42 41.98 23.52 38.77
CA THR A 42 41.61 24.33 37.60
C THR A 42 42.74 25.26 37.19
N VAL A 43 43.37 25.94 38.14
CA VAL A 43 44.50 26.84 37.89
C VAL A 43 45.67 26.10 37.28
N VAL A 44 46.04 24.94 37.83
CA VAL A 44 47.11 24.11 37.28
C VAL A 44 46.77 23.66 35.85
N SER A 45 45.53 23.23 35.60
CA SER A 45 45.10 22.81 34.26
C SER A 45 45.21 23.92 33.23
N GLU A 46 44.78 25.14 33.56
CA GLU A 46 44.81 26.29 32.65
C GLU A 46 46.24 26.74 32.36
N LEU A 47 47.09 26.82 33.40
CA LEU A 47 48.48 27.25 33.22
C LEU A 47 49.34 26.17 32.54
N ALA A 48 49.12 24.88 32.84
CA ALA A 48 49.80 23.78 32.14
C ALA A 48 49.37 23.70 30.67
N ARG A 49 48.08 23.97 30.36
CA ARG A 49 47.60 24.05 28.98
C ARG A 49 48.27 25.20 28.22
N ASN A 50 48.57 26.33 28.87
CA ASN A 50 49.35 27.40 28.25
C ASN A 50 50.77 26.94 27.89
N ILE A 51 51.45 26.22 28.79
CA ILE A 51 52.77 25.63 28.49
C ILE A 51 52.68 24.73 27.25
N TYR A 52 51.73 23.79 27.23
CA TYR A 52 51.56 22.87 26.12
C TYR A 52 51.28 23.59 24.78
N ASN A 53 50.33 24.53 24.77
CA ASN A 53 49.90 25.20 23.54
C ASN A 53 50.97 26.15 22.97
N TYR A 54 51.72 26.85 23.83
CA TYR A 54 52.58 27.96 23.40
C TYR A 54 54.08 27.65 23.48
N ALA A 55 54.52 26.83 24.45
CA ALA A 55 55.94 26.49 24.63
C ALA A 55 56.28 25.04 24.27
N ARG A 56 55.28 24.15 24.19
CA ARG A 56 55.34 22.69 23.93
C ARG A 56 56.14 21.84 24.93
N THR A 57 57.08 22.44 25.66
CA THR A 57 57.85 21.78 26.71
C THR A 57 57.94 22.68 27.93
N GLY A 58 57.60 22.14 29.09
CA GLY A 58 57.77 22.82 30.38
C GLY A 58 57.55 21.88 31.54
N SER A 59 57.39 22.45 32.74
CA SER A 59 57.18 21.67 33.95
C SER A 59 56.24 22.35 34.94
N VAL A 60 55.58 21.54 35.76
CA VAL A 60 54.82 21.98 36.92
C VAL A 60 55.48 21.40 38.17
N SER A 61 55.85 22.27 39.10
CA SER A 61 56.48 21.89 40.36
C SER A 61 55.61 22.33 41.52
N PHE A 62 55.37 21.42 42.47
CA PHE A 62 54.65 21.68 43.70
C PHE A 62 55.64 21.75 44.86
N ALA A 63 55.49 22.71 45.75
CA ALA A 63 56.34 22.90 46.92
C ALA A 63 55.55 23.49 48.09
N VAL A 64 56.04 23.33 49.32
CA VAL A 64 55.50 24.03 50.50
C VAL A 64 56.51 25.08 50.96
N SER A 65 56.03 26.27 51.29
CA SER A 65 56.84 27.38 51.79
C SER A 65 56.37 27.83 53.18
N GLY A 66 57.31 27.97 54.13
CA GLY A 66 57.04 28.49 55.48
C GLY A 66 57.84 27.76 56.56
N ALA A 67 58.56 28.51 57.40
CA ALA A 67 59.33 27.96 58.53
C ALA A 67 58.50 27.82 59.82
N VAL A 68 57.34 28.48 59.87
CA VAL A 68 56.34 28.46 60.95
C VAL A 68 54.95 28.56 60.33
N ALA A 69 53.91 28.10 61.05
CA ALA A 69 52.54 28.18 60.57
C ALA A 69 52.04 29.64 60.47
N PRO A 70 51.17 29.96 59.48
CA PRO A 70 50.67 29.08 58.43
C PRO A 70 51.68 28.89 57.28
N GLN A 71 51.90 27.63 56.87
CA GLN A 71 52.66 27.32 55.66
C GLN A 71 51.78 27.56 54.41
N LYS A 72 52.39 27.66 53.23
CA LYS A 72 51.69 27.87 51.95
C LYS A 72 52.06 26.78 50.94
N LEU A 73 51.08 26.32 50.16
CA LEU A 73 51.34 25.51 48.96
C LEU A 73 51.73 26.44 47.81
N LEU A 74 52.92 26.24 47.27
CA LEU A 74 53.49 26.94 46.13
C LEU A 74 53.45 26.01 44.91
N ILE A 75 52.97 26.53 43.78
CA ILE A 75 52.94 25.82 42.51
C ILE A 75 53.66 26.70 41.50
N THR A 76 54.76 26.18 40.97
CA THR A 76 55.61 26.89 40.01
C THR A 76 55.53 26.20 38.67
N LEU A 77 55.13 26.95 37.66
CA LEU A 77 55.05 26.53 36.28
C LEU A 77 56.17 27.22 35.50
N GLU A 78 56.98 26.44 34.80
CA GLU A 78 58.11 26.95 34.03
C GLU A 78 58.11 26.38 32.62
N ASP A 79 58.34 27.25 31.65
CA ASP A 79 58.61 26.87 30.27
C ASP A 79 59.88 27.53 29.74
N ARG A 80 60.34 27.04 28.58
CA ARG A 80 61.49 27.59 27.82
C ARG A 80 61.05 28.18 26.48
N GLY A 81 59.81 28.66 26.40
CA GLY A 81 59.24 29.26 25.20
C GLY A 81 59.77 30.67 24.92
N SER A 82 59.18 31.35 23.94
CA SER A 82 59.55 32.73 23.55
C SER A 82 59.13 33.83 24.55
N GLY A 83 58.57 33.43 25.70
CA GLY A 83 57.91 34.35 26.62
C GLY A 83 56.52 34.80 26.14
N ILE A 84 55.84 35.57 26.98
CA ILE A 84 54.51 36.13 26.75
C ILE A 84 54.68 37.57 26.28
N ALA A 85 54.36 37.82 25.01
CA ALA A 85 54.27 39.17 24.46
C ALA A 85 53.15 39.97 25.16
N ASP A 86 53.35 41.29 25.29
CA ASP A 86 52.35 42.21 25.86
C ASP A 86 51.87 41.84 27.28
N LEU A 87 52.73 41.21 28.09
CA LEU A 87 52.41 40.76 29.45
C LEU A 87 51.80 41.89 30.31
N GLU A 88 52.30 43.12 30.22
CA GLU A 88 51.75 44.26 30.95
C GLU A 88 50.30 44.58 30.54
N LEU A 89 49.97 44.48 29.26
CA LEU A 89 48.61 44.70 28.75
C LEU A 89 47.66 43.56 29.14
N ILE A 90 48.16 42.32 29.20
CA ILE A 90 47.40 41.15 29.68
C ILE A 90 47.09 41.31 31.17
N LEU A 91 48.10 41.65 31.99
CA LEU A 91 47.93 41.85 33.43
C LEU A 91 47.04 43.05 33.78
N ALA A 92 47.04 44.08 32.93
CA ALA A 92 46.13 45.23 33.03
C ALA A 92 44.69 44.92 32.58
N GLY A 93 44.41 43.72 32.06
CA GLY A 93 43.09 43.32 31.55
C GLY A 93 42.66 44.06 30.28
N LYS A 94 43.58 44.76 29.62
CA LYS A 94 43.33 45.56 28.41
C LYS A 94 43.62 44.80 27.12
N TYR A 95 44.21 43.61 27.23
CA TYR A 95 44.50 42.73 26.10
C TYR A 95 43.22 42.04 25.59
N ARG A 96 42.92 42.20 24.30
CA ARG A 96 41.85 41.45 23.60
C ARG A 96 42.48 40.39 22.71
N SER A 97 42.34 39.12 23.12
CA SER A 97 42.75 37.99 22.29
C SER A 97 41.87 37.89 21.04
N THR A 98 42.49 37.75 19.87
CA THR A 98 41.81 37.52 18.58
C THR A 98 41.28 36.09 18.41
N SER A 99 41.69 35.15 19.26
CA SER A 99 41.33 33.72 19.20
C SER A 99 40.46 33.25 20.38
N GLY A 100 40.11 34.14 21.32
CA GLY A 100 39.41 33.78 22.57
C GLY A 100 40.26 33.04 23.62
N MET A 101 41.48 32.60 23.28
CA MET A 101 42.39 31.83 24.15
C MET A 101 43.43 32.69 24.90
N GLY A 102 42.96 33.71 25.64
CA GLY A 102 43.83 34.61 26.43
C GLY A 102 43.42 34.85 27.89
N LEU A 103 42.41 34.12 28.40
CA LEU A 103 41.78 34.39 29.70
C LEU A 103 42.31 33.54 30.86
N GLY A 104 43.12 32.50 30.58
CA GLY A 104 43.58 31.53 31.59
C GLY A 104 44.47 32.13 32.67
N ILE A 105 45.39 33.03 32.30
CA ILE A 105 46.32 33.69 33.25
C ILE A 105 45.58 34.64 34.19
N LEU A 106 44.63 35.43 33.67
CA LEU A 106 43.79 36.32 34.48
C LEU A 106 42.86 35.56 35.41
N SER A 107 42.30 34.45 34.93
CA SER A 107 41.47 33.56 35.75
C SER A 107 42.29 32.91 36.87
N ALA A 108 43.52 32.48 36.57
CA ALA A 108 44.45 31.95 37.56
C ALA A 108 44.80 32.98 38.64
N ARG A 109 45.09 34.23 38.24
CA ARG A 109 45.36 35.35 39.17
C ARG A 109 44.18 35.67 40.07
N ARG A 110 42.93 35.48 39.61
CA ARG A 110 41.73 35.74 40.41
C ARG A 110 41.43 34.63 41.43
N LEU A 111 41.84 33.39 41.13
CA LEU A 111 41.50 32.21 41.92
C LEU A 111 42.54 31.88 43.01
N MET A 112 43.75 32.43 42.91
CA MET A 112 44.87 32.23 43.83
C MET A 112 45.22 33.54 44.55
N GLU A 113 45.66 33.44 45.81
CA GLU A 113 45.95 34.61 46.64
C GLU A 113 47.31 35.21 46.33
N ASP A 114 48.32 34.36 46.12
CA ASP A 114 49.64 34.76 45.66
C ASP A 114 49.79 34.41 44.17
N PHE A 115 50.14 35.40 43.35
CA PHE A 115 50.39 35.20 41.92
C PHE A 115 51.56 36.10 41.49
N ASP A 116 52.65 35.47 41.05
CA ASP A 116 53.81 36.12 40.48
C ASP A 116 54.12 35.56 39.10
N ILE A 117 54.50 36.43 38.17
CA ILE A 117 54.78 36.06 36.79
C ILE A 117 56.00 36.82 36.27
N ALA A 118 57.00 36.05 35.85
CA ALA A 118 58.18 36.56 35.18
C ALA A 118 58.26 35.93 33.79
N SER A 119 58.22 36.75 32.75
CA SER A 119 58.32 36.28 31.37
C SER A 119 59.39 37.07 30.62
N SER A 120 60.21 36.35 29.86
CA SER A 120 61.27 36.92 29.03
C SER A 120 61.45 36.10 27.76
N ALA A 121 62.34 36.53 26.86
CA ALA A 121 62.70 35.77 25.66
C ALA A 121 63.32 34.38 25.96
N ALA A 122 63.68 34.09 27.21
CA ALA A 122 64.22 32.81 27.65
C ALA A 122 63.15 31.86 28.26
N GLY A 123 61.88 32.27 28.32
CA GLY A 123 60.77 31.48 28.86
C GLY A 123 59.91 32.24 29.87
N THR A 124 58.85 31.57 30.33
CA THR A 124 57.95 32.09 31.38
C THR A 124 58.02 31.25 32.64
N ARG A 125 58.06 31.92 33.79
CA ARG A 125 57.87 31.36 35.12
C ARG A 125 56.64 31.98 35.76
N ILE A 126 55.69 31.15 36.15
CA ILE A 126 54.48 31.55 36.88
C ILE A 126 54.49 30.84 38.22
N THR A 127 54.44 31.61 39.30
CA THR A 127 54.38 31.08 40.66
C THR A 127 53.05 31.47 41.28
N VAL A 128 52.25 30.47 41.65
CA VAL A 128 50.98 30.68 42.35
C VAL A 128 51.04 30.05 43.74
N GLY A 129 50.49 30.74 44.73
CA GLY A 129 50.52 30.32 46.12
C GLY A 129 49.15 30.34 46.77
N LYS A 130 48.93 29.39 47.69
CA LYS A 130 47.76 29.35 48.56
C LYS A 130 48.14 29.03 50.00
N PRO A 131 47.77 29.86 50.98
CA PRO A 131 48.06 29.57 52.38
C PRO A 131 47.20 28.41 52.90
N PHE A 132 47.77 27.62 53.81
CA PHE A 132 46.97 26.70 54.60
C PHE A 132 46.07 27.46 55.56
N LEU A 133 44.97 26.84 55.97
CA LEU A 133 44.07 27.42 56.96
C LEU A 133 44.80 27.58 58.30
N VAL A 134 44.40 28.59 59.08
CA VAL A 134 45.06 28.97 60.35
C VAL A 134 45.11 27.83 61.38
N HIS A 135 44.23 26.83 61.24
CA HIS A 135 44.15 25.64 62.10
C HIS A 135 44.76 24.38 61.50
N THR A 136 45.37 24.46 60.32
CA THR A 136 46.08 23.33 59.71
C THR A 136 47.39 23.08 60.47
N PRO A 137 47.61 21.85 61.00
CA PRO A 137 48.83 21.54 61.73
C PRO A 137 50.07 21.70 60.83
N PHE A 138 51.16 22.19 61.41
CA PHE A 138 52.43 22.37 60.70
C PHE A 138 52.91 21.02 60.15
N ILE A 139 53.16 20.95 58.83
CA ILE A 139 53.73 19.75 58.21
C ILE A 139 55.24 19.81 58.43
N GLY A 140 55.73 18.95 59.32
CA GLY A 140 57.16 18.77 59.56
C GLY A 140 57.86 17.96 58.47
N ALA A 141 59.19 18.06 58.40
CA ALA A 141 60.01 17.45 57.34
C ALA A 141 59.84 15.92 57.20
N ASP A 142 59.54 15.20 58.27
CA ASP A 142 59.33 13.73 58.22
C ASP A 142 57.99 13.33 57.61
N THR A 143 56.90 13.99 58.01
CA THR A 143 55.58 13.82 57.41
C THR A 143 55.59 14.25 55.95
N PHE A 144 56.32 15.32 55.64
CA PHE A 144 56.53 15.79 54.29
C PHE A 144 57.21 14.73 53.41
N ARG A 145 58.33 14.15 53.86
CA ARG A 145 59.03 13.07 53.13
C ARG A 145 58.14 11.87 52.83
N ALA A 146 57.25 11.48 53.76
CA ALA A 146 56.29 10.40 53.53
C ALA A 146 55.24 10.75 52.45
N VAL A 147 54.76 11.99 52.42
CA VAL A 147 53.84 12.48 51.38
C VAL A 147 54.52 12.50 50.01
N VAL A 148 55.77 12.95 49.93
CA VAL A 148 56.57 12.93 48.69
C VAL A 148 56.76 11.52 48.16
N ALA A 149 57.22 10.59 49.01
CA ALA A 149 57.43 9.19 48.63
C ALA A 149 56.15 8.50 48.11
N LYS A 150 54.99 8.82 48.69
CA LYS A 150 53.69 8.31 48.22
C LYS A 150 53.36 8.73 46.79
N PHE A 151 53.70 9.96 46.41
CA PHE A 151 53.38 10.49 45.09
C PHE A 151 54.37 10.07 44.00
N GLU A 152 55.64 9.90 44.35
CA GLU A 152 56.65 9.33 43.44
C GLU A 152 56.37 7.85 43.10
N ALA A 153 55.69 7.10 43.98
CA ALA A 153 55.39 5.68 43.78
C ALA A 153 54.11 5.37 42.98
N LEU A 154 53.25 6.37 42.69
CA LEU A 154 51.98 6.17 41.97
C LEU A 154 52.19 6.22 40.44
N PRO A 155 51.87 5.16 39.67
CA PRO A 155 52.01 5.17 38.21
C PRO A 155 50.91 5.99 37.52
N ASP A 156 51.27 6.71 36.46
CA ASP A 156 50.37 7.61 35.70
C ASP A 156 49.26 6.90 34.87
N GLN A 157 49.10 5.58 34.95
CA GLN A 157 48.25 4.79 34.03
C GLN A 157 46.80 4.51 34.49
N ALA A 158 46.42 4.80 35.74
CA ALA A 158 45.12 4.38 36.28
C ALA A 158 43.89 5.09 35.63
N ALA A 159 44.01 6.37 35.28
CA ALA A 159 42.93 7.10 34.61
C ALA A 159 42.68 6.61 33.17
N LEU A 160 43.73 6.12 32.51
CA LEU A 160 43.66 5.62 31.14
C LEU A 160 42.89 4.29 31.06
N SER A 161 42.99 3.43 32.08
CA SER A 161 42.26 2.16 32.12
C SER A 161 40.74 2.35 32.27
N GLU A 162 40.31 3.30 33.09
CA GLU A 162 38.88 3.57 33.32
C GLU A 162 38.20 4.12 32.06
N ALA A 163 38.83 5.10 31.42
CA ALA A 163 38.33 5.67 30.16
C ALA A 163 38.25 4.62 29.03
N ARG A 164 39.20 3.68 28.98
CA ARG A 164 39.16 2.57 28.00
C ARG A 164 38.03 1.58 28.28
N HIS A 165 37.72 1.33 29.55
CA HIS A 165 36.61 0.45 29.93
C HIS A 165 35.26 1.06 29.53
N GLN A 166 35.03 2.35 29.86
CA GLN A 166 33.81 3.07 29.49
C GLN A 166 33.61 3.14 27.96
N ASN A 167 34.68 3.36 27.19
CA ASN A 167 34.59 3.34 25.73
C ASN A 167 34.18 1.98 25.17
N ARG A 168 34.63 0.87 25.78
CA ARG A 168 34.19 -0.47 25.37
C ARG A 168 32.70 -0.68 25.66
N GLU A 169 32.24 -0.36 26.86
CA GLU A 169 30.82 -0.48 27.21
C GLU A 169 29.91 0.36 26.30
N LEU A 170 30.32 1.58 25.96
CA LEU A 170 29.60 2.42 25.00
C LEU A 170 29.56 1.80 23.61
N THR A 171 30.66 1.21 23.15
CA THR A 171 30.73 0.56 21.83
C THR A 171 29.82 -0.66 21.76
N ASP A 172 29.76 -1.45 22.83
CA ASP A 172 28.87 -2.61 22.93
C ASP A 172 27.40 -2.17 22.96
N ALA A 173 27.08 -1.12 23.72
CA ALA A 173 25.73 -0.56 23.77
C ALA A 173 25.26 -0.01 22.41
N LEU A 174 26.13 0.69 21.69
CA LEU A 174 25.84 1.18 20.33
C LEU A 174 25.59 0.03 19.35
N SER A 175 26.39 -1.03 19.43
CA SER A 175 26.25 -2.21 18.57
C SER A 175 24.91 -2.92 18.82
N ALA A 176 24.51 -3.06 20.09
CA ALA A 176 23.21 -3.62 20.45
C ALA A 176 22.04 -2.75 19.98
N LEU A 177 22.18 -1.42 20.04
CA LEU A 177 21.16 -0.49 19.60
C LEU A 177 20.98 -0.51 18.07
N GLN A 178 22.09 -0.61 17.33
CA GLN A 178 22.07 -0.80 15.88
C GLN A 178 21.38 -2.12 15.48
N ALA A 179 21.73 -3.23 16.13
CA ALA A 179 21.08 -4.51 15.87
C ALA A 179 19.55 -4.46 16.09
N ARG A 180 19.12 -3.75 17.14
CA ARG A 180 17.70 -3.54 17.42
C ARG A 180 17.02 -2.62 16.41
N GLN A 181 17.73 -1.62 15.89
CA GLN A 181 17.23 -0.75 14.83
C GLN A 181 17.04 -1.51 13.51
N ASP A 182 17.97 -2.40 13.16
CA ASP A 182 17.87 -3.26 11.98
C ASP A 182 16.70 -4.25 12.09
N GLU A 183 16.47 -4.83 13.28
CA GLU A 183 15.32 -5.69 13.54
C GLU A 183 13.99 -4.94 13.37
N LEU A 184 13.90 -3.71 13.90
CA LEU A 184 12.71 -2.88 13.74
C LEU A 184 12.44 -2.51 12.28
N LEU A 185 13.47 -2.19 11.51
CA LEU A 185 13.35 -1.94 10.08
C LEU A 185 12.81 -3.18 9.33
N LEU A 186 13.33 -4.37 9.65
CA LEU A 186 12.84 -5.60 9.06
C LEU A 186 11.37 -5.87 9.41
N VAL A 187 10.99 -5.67 10.68
CA VAL A 187 9.60 -5.88 11.14
C VAL A 187 8.65 -4.88 10.49
N THR A 188 9.03 -3.61 10.41
CA THR A 188 8.21 -2.57 9.77
C THR A 188 7.99 -2.85 8.29
N THR A 189 9.04 -3.23 7.54
CA THR A 189 8.87 -3.63 6.14
C THR A 189 7.94 -4.85 6.00
N ARG A 190 8.09 -5.87 6.86
CA ARG A 190 7.20 -7.04 6.83
C ARG A 190 5.75 -6.69 7.19
N LEU A 191 5.52 -5.74 8.09
CA LEU A 191 4.19 -5.24 8.42
C LEU A 191 3.57 -4.46 7.26
N GLU A 192 4.35 -3.60 6.61
CA GLU A 192 3.90 -2.86 5.42
C GLU A 192 3.51 -3.78 4.26
N GLU A 193 4.30 -4.85 4.02
CA GLU A 193 3.96 -5.87 3.03
C GLU A 193 2.67 -6.61 3.39
N ARG A 194 2.50 -7.00 4.66
CA ARG A 194 1.27 -7.64 5.13
C ARG A 194 0.06 -6.72 5.00
N ASN A 195 0.19 -5.45 5.37
CA ASN A 195 -0.89 -4.47 5.24
C ASN A 195 -1.31 -4.30 3.79
N ARG A 196 -0.36 -4.16 2.86
CA ARG A 196 -0.64 -4.10 1.42
C ARG A 196 -1.38 -5.34 0.90
N ASN A 197 -0.96 -6.53 1.34
CA ASN A 197 -1.65 -7.77 0.97
C ASN A 197 -3.07 -7.85 1.54
N ILE A 198 -3.27 -7.38 2.77
CA ILE A 198 -4.58 -7.33 3.42
C ILE A 198 -5.50 -6.35 2.68
N GLU A 199 -5.01 -5.16 2.33
CA GLU A 199 -5.76 -4.17 1.54
C GLU A 199 -6.20 -4.76 0.19
N ALA A 200 -5.30 -5.40 -0.55
CA ALA A 200 -5.63 -6.06 -1.81
C ALA A 200 -6.67 -7.20 -1.65
N LEU A 201 -6.64 -7.92 -0.52
CA LEU A 201 -7.65 -8.93 -0.21
C LEU A 201 -9.01 -8.32 0.12
N TYR A 202 -9.03 -7.17 0.80
CA TYR A 202 -10.28 -6.44 1.08
C TYR A 202 -10.93 -5.94 -0.21
N ASP A 203 -10.16 -5.34 -1.12
CA ASP A 203 -10.67 -4.87 -2.42
C ASP A 203 -11.29 -6.02 -3.22
N LEU A 204 -10.58 -7.16 -3.32
CA LEU A 204 -11.08 -8.34 -4.02
C LEU A 204 -12.34 -8.93 -3.35
N LEU A 205 -12.45 -8.84 -2.04
CA LEU A 205 -13.63 -9.30 -1.30
C LEU A 205 -14.83 -8.39 -1.57
N ASP A 206 -14.62 -7.08 -1.61
CA ASP A 206 -15.67 -6.10 -1.89
C ASP A 206 -16.20 -6.25 -3.32
N ASP A 207 -15.32 -6.39 -4.31
CA ASP A 207 -15.68 -6.68 -5.70
C ASP A 207 -16.55 -7.94 -5.81
N LYS A 208 -16.15 -9.01 -5.11
CA LYS A 208 -16.93 -10.26 -5.07
C LYS A 208 -18.28 -10.08 -4.36
N ALA A 209 -18.34 -9.30 -3.29
CA ALA A 209 -19.57 -9.03 -2.56
C ALA A 209 -20.56 -8.27 -3.46
N VAL A 210 -20.10 -7.24 -4.17
CA VAL A 210 -20.91 -6.49 -5.13
C VAL A 210 -21.43 -7.40 -6.24
N ALA A 211 -20.57 -8.23 -6.84
CA ALA A 211 -20.98 -9.16 -7.89
C ALA A 211 -22.03 -10.18 -7.40
N LEU A 212 -21.86 -10.73 -6.18
CA LEU A 212 -22.83 -11.64 -5.57
C LEU A 212 -24.16 -10.95 -5.29
N GLN A 213 -24.14 -9.70 -4.80
CA GLN A 213 -25.35 -8.95 -4.54
C GLN A 213 -26.12 -8.64 -5.83
N GLN A 214 -25.42 -8.30 -6.91
CA GLN A 214 -26.02 -8.10 -8.23
C GLN A 214 -26.63 -9.39 -8.77
N ALA A 215 -25.94 -10.52 -8.62
CA ALA A 215 -26.46 -11.82 -9.01
C ALA A 215 -27.71 -12.22 -8.22
N ASP A 216 -27.72 -12.03 -6.90
CA ASP A 216 -28.89 -12.36 -6.06
C ASP A 216 -30.08 -11.45 -6.37
N ARG A 217 -29.85 -10.14 -6.58
CA ARG A 217 -30.89 -9.22 -7.02
C ARG A 217 -31.51 -9.65 -8.35
N SER A 218 -30.67 -9.98 -9.33
CA SER A 218 -31.13 -10.45 -10.65
C SER A 218 -31.92 -11.76 -10.54
N LYS A 219 -31.50 -12.67 -9.64
CA LYS A 219 -32.24 -13.92 -9.35
C LYS A 219 -33.61 -13.63 -8.74
N ASN A 220 -33.70 -12.70 -7.79
CA ASN A 220 -34.96 -12.37 -7.13
C ASN A 220 -35.92 -11.65 -8.09
N GLU A 221 -35.41 -10.73 -8.91
CA GLU A 221 -36.18 -10.09 -9.99
C GLU A 221 -36.68 -11.14 -11.01
N PHE A 222 -35.85 -12.12 -11.37
CA PHE A 222 -36.28 -13.24 -12.21
C PHE A 222 -37.42 -14.07 -11.58
N LEU A 223 -37.29 -14.46 -10.31
CA LEU A 223 -38.33 -15.27 -9.65
C LEU A 223 -39.66 -14.52 -9.57
N ALA A 224 -39.61 -13.19 -9.36
CA ALA A 224 -40.80 -12.35 -9.40
C ALA A 224 -41.41 -12.35 -10.82
N THR A 225 -40.61 -12.09 -11.85
CA THR A 225 -41.07 -12.07 -13.25
C THR A 225 -41.62 -13.43 -13.69
N LEU A 226 -40.94 -14.53 -13.35
CA LEU A 226 -41.42 -15.89 -13.61
C LEU A 226 -42.78 -16.15 -12.96
N SER A 227 -42.96 -15.72 -11.71
CA SER A 227 -44.22 -15.86 -11.01
C SER A 227 -45.35 -15.08 -11.71
N HIS A 228 -45.06 -13.88 -12.23
CA HIS A 228 -46.03 -13.08 -12.99
C HIS A 228 -46.36 -13.70 -14.36
N GLU A 229 -45.34 -14.11 -15.12
CA GLU A 229 -45.47 -14.72 -16.45
C GLU A 229 -46.15 -16.09 -16.40
N LEU A 230 -46.04 -16.85 -15.30
CA LEU A 230 -46.79 -18.10 -15.12
C LEU A 230 -48.21 -17.85 -14.60
N ARG A 231 -48.42 -16.83 -13.76
CA ARG A 231 -49.75 -16.51 -13.21
C ARG A 231 -50.74 -16.11 -14.30
N GLY A 232 -50.31 -15.31 -15.29
CA GLY A 232 -51.15 -14.90 -16.42
C GLY A 232 -51.82 -16.05 -17.18
N PRO A 233 -51.05 -16.97 -17.82
CA PRO A 233 -51.60 -18.10 -18.54
C PRO A 233 -52.39 -19.05 -17.64
N LEU A 234 -51.94 -19.26 -16.39
CA LEU A 234 -52.65 -20.10 -15.43
C LEU A 234 -54.02 -19.51 -15.06
N SER A 235 -54.11 -18.21 -14.82
CA SER A 235 -55.38 -17.51 -14.55
C SER A 235 -56.32 -17.56 -15.75
N ALA A 236 -55.80 -17.32 -16.97
CA ALA A 236 -56.60 -17.39 -18.19
C ALA A 236 -57.13 -18.81 -18.47
N ALA A 237 -56.29 -19.83 -18.31
CA ALA A 237 -56.70 -21.23 -18.44
C ALA A 237 -57.70 -21.64 -17.36
N GLY A 238 -57.49 -21.22 -16.11
CA GLY A 238 -58.41 -21.45 -15.01
C GLY A 238 -59.77 -20.84 -15.25
N MET A 239 -59.84 -19.58 -15.68
CA MET A 239 -61.09 -18.90 -16.03
C MET A 239 -61.82 -19.59 -17.18
N ALA A 240 -61.10 -19.97 -18.25
CA ALA A 240 -61.68 -20.70 -19.37
C ALA A 240 -62.25 -22.05 -18.93
N ALA A 241 -61.56 -22.76 -18.04
CA ALA A 241 -62.04 -24.02 -17.46
C ALA A 241 -63.28 -23.82 -16.58
N THR A 242 -63.34 -22.76 -15.77
CA THR A 242 -64.54 -22.42 -14.98
C THR A 242 -65.74 -22.09 -15.87
N LEU A 243 -65.52 -21.37 -16.98
CA LEU A 243 -66.58 -21.04 -17.94
C LEU A 243 -67.12 -22.26 -18.71
N LEU A 244 -66.41 -23.39 -18.69
CA LEU A 244 -66.85 -24.66 -19.27
C LEU A 244 -67.73 -25.51 -18.30
N GLN A 245 -67.77 -25.19 -17.01
CA GLN A 245 -68.51 -25.97 -15.99
C GLN A 245 -70.04 -25.86 -16.03
N PRO A 246 -70.68 -24.72 -16.39
CA PRO A 246 -72.13 -24.61 -16.40
C PRO A 246 -72.81 -25.55 -17.41
N ALA A 247 -73.98 -26.10 -17.06
CA ALA A 247 -74.79 -26.88 -17.99
C ALA A 247 -75.39 -25.97 -19.09
N GLY A 248 -75.25 -26.37 -20.35
CA GLY A 248 -75.81 -25.64 -21.51
C GLY A 248 -74.83 -24.73 -22.27
N VAL A 249 -73.51 -24.86 -22.07
CA VAL A 249 -72.51 -24.19 -22.91
C VAL A 249 -72.63 -24.69 -24.36
N SER A 250 -72.72 -23.78 -25.33
CA SER A 250 -72.77 -24.15 -26.75
C SER A 250 -71.46 -24.83 -27.19
N SER A 251 -71.55 -25.76 -28.15
CA SER A 251 -70.38 -26.45 -28.70
C SER A 251 -69.32 -25.47 -29.24
N GLU A 252 -69.76 -24.37 -29.85
CA GLU A 252 -68.86 -23.34 -30.37
C GLU A 252 -68.07 -22.64 -29.26
N ARG A 253 -68.74 -22.26 -28.16
CA ARG A 253 -68.09 -21.62 -27.01
C ARG A 253 -67.18 -22.59 -26.27
N ALA A 254 -67.56 -23.87 -26.20
CA ALA A 254 -66.73 -24.91 -25.63
C ALA A 254 -65.42 -25.09 -26.42
N ASN A 255 -65.50 -25.13 -27.75
CA ASN A 255 -64.32 -25.20 -28.62
C ASN A 255 -63.40 -23.99 -28.44
N GLN A 256 -63.95 -22.77 -28.40
CA GLN A 256 -63.17 -21.55 -28.18
C GLN A 256 -62.42 -21.56 -26.83
N MET A 257 -63.06 -22.00 -25.75
CA MET A 257 -62.42 -22.11 -24.44
C MET A 257 -61.37 -23.23 -24.42
N GLY A 258 -61.65 -24.38 -25.05
CA GLY A 258 -60.69 -25.47 -25.19
C GLY A 258 -59.43 -25.06 -25.95
N GLU A 259 -59.58 -24.33 -27.06
CA GLU A 259 -58.44 -23.76 -27.79
C GLU A 259 -57.66 -22.74 -26.94
N LEU A 260 -58.36 -21.90 -26.16
CA LEU A 260 -57.70 -20.94 -25.28
C LEU A 260 -56.85 -21.66 -24.23
N ILE A 261 -57.39 -22.68 -23.57
CA ILE A 261 -56.65 -23.52 -22.61
C ILE A 261 -55.44 -24.16 -23.30
N GLY A 262 -55.62 -24.76 -24.48
CA GLY A 262 -54.54 -25.38 -25.23
C GLY A 262 -53.40 -24.40 -25.55
N ARG A 263 -53.73 -23.17 -25.96
CA ARG A 263 -52.73 -22.11 -26.20
C ARG A 263 -51.99 -21.72 -24.92
N GLN A 264 -52.67 -21.59 -23.79
CA GLN A 264 -52.04 -21.23 -22.52
C GLN A 264 -51.13 -22.34 -21.98
N VAL A 265 -51.56 -23.61 -22.09
CA VAL A 265 -50.72 -24.77 -21.72
C VAL A 265 -49.47 -24.83 -22.60
N ALA A 266 -49.62 -24.69 -23.92
CA ALA A 266 -48.48 -24.66 -24.84
C ALA A 266 -47.53 -23.47 -24.58
N HIS A 267 -48.05 -22.34 -24.09
CA HIS A 267 -47.22 -21.23 -23.67
C HIS A 267 -46.42 -21.56 -22.39
N MET A 268 -47.07 -22.12 -21.36
CA MET A 268 -46.41 -22.52 -20.12
C MET A 268 -45.34 -23.61 -20.35
N SER A 269 -45.62 -24.60 -21.19
CA SER A 269 -44.64 -25.64 -21.53
C SER A 269 -43.37 -25.05 -22.14
N ARG A 270 -43.50 -24.08 -23.06
CA ARG A 270 -42.35 -23.37 -23.62
C ARG A 270 -41.56 -22.58 -22.57
N LEU A 271 -42.23 -21.89 -21.65
CA LEU A 271 -41.55 -21.16 -20.56
C LEU A 271 -40.74 -22.10 -19.65
N VAL A 272 -41.27 -23.30 -19.37
CA VAL A 272 -40.57 -24.32 -18.58
C VAL A 272 -39.38 -24.90 -19.36
N GLU A 273 -39.56 -25.19 -20.66
CA GLU A 273 -38.48 -25.67 -21.53
C GLU A 273 -37.32 -24.66 -21.58
N ASP A 274 -37.63 -23.37 -21.79
CA ASP A 274 -36.63 -22.29 -21.82
C ASP A 274 -35.87 -22.20 -20.49
N LEU A 275 -36.56 -22.38 -19.35
CA LEU A 275 -35.92 -22.40 -18.03
C LEU A 275 -34.99 -23.61 -17.84
N LEU A 276 -35.42 -24.78 -18.30
CA LEU A 276 -34.59 -26.00 -18.25
C LEU A 276 -33.37 -25.87 -19.14
N ASP A 277 -33.52 -25.28 -20.33
CA ASP A 277 -32.43 -25.04 -21.25
C ASP A 277 -31.42 -24.06 -20.66
N VAL A 278 -31.85 -22.92 -20.11
CA VAL A 278 -30.96 -21.96 -19.42
C VAL A 278 -30.23 -22.61 -18.25
N SER A 279 -30.90 -23.48 -17.48
CA SER A 279 -30.29 -24.22 -16.36
C SER A 279 -29.23 -25.22 -16.83
N ARG A 280 -29.50 -25.99 -17.90
CA ARG A 280 -28.55 -26.94 -18.49
C ARG A 280 -27.35 -26.24 -19.10
N VAL A 281 -27.62 -25.16 -19.82
CA VAL A 281 -26.62 -24.32 -20.48
C VAL A 281 -25.69 -23.67 -19.46
N SER A 282 -26.24 -23.02 -18.42
CA SER A 282 -25.43 -22.35 -17.38
C SER A 282 -24.53 -23.33 -16.61
N ARG A 283 -24.85 -24.61 -16.60
CA ARG A 283 -24.05 -25.68 -15.98
C ARG A 283 -23.07 -26.36 -16.94
N GLY A 284 -23.02 -25.95 -18.20
CA GLY A 284 -22.20 -26.59 -19.24
C GLY A 284 -22.62 -28.02 -19.55
N LEU A 285 -23.84 -28.42 -19.20
CA LEU A 285 -24.34 -29.80 -19.32
C LEU A 285 -25.07 -30.06 -20.65
N VAL A 286 -25.04 -29.12 -21.59
CA VAL A 286 -25.67 -29.32 -22.90
C VAL A 286 -24.77 -30.20 -23.76
N GLN A 287 -25.15 -31.46 -23.89
CA GLN A 287 -24.63 -32.31 -24.96
C GLN A 287 -25.34 -31.90 -26.26
N LEU A 288 -24.57 -31.32 -27.19
CA LEU A 288 -25.04 -30.99 -28.53
C LEU A 288 -24.91 -32.20 -29.44
N GLU A 289 -25.98 -32.51 -30.18
CA GLU A 289 -25.91 -33.50 -31.27
C GLU A 289 -25.26 -32.85 -32.50
N GLN A 290 -23.93 -32.94 -32.57
CA GLN A 290 -23.15 -32.31 -33.64
C GLN A 290 -23.30 -33.10 -34.96
N ALA A 291 -23.96 -32.50 -35.95
CA ALA A 291 -24.07 -33.01 -37.31
C ALA A 291 -23.81 -31.90 -38.34
N PRO A 292 -23.40 -32.21 -39.59
CA PRO A 292 -23.42 -31.24 -40.68
C PRO A 292 -24.86 -30.76 -40.93
N VAL A 293 -25.09 -29.47 -40.80
CA VAL A 293 -26.40 -28.84 -40.91
C VAL A 293 -26.33 -27.66 -41.88
N GLU A 294 -27.25 -27.62 -42.84
CA GLU A 294 -27.38 -26.51 -43.77
C GLU A 294 -28.17 -25.36 -43.15
N LEU A 295 -27.57 -24.17 -43.07
CA LEU A 295 -28.19 -23.01 -42.43
C LEU A 295 -29.45 -22.52 -43.16
N ALA A 296 -29.55 -22.69 -44.47
CA ALA A 296 -30.77 -22.34 -45.22
C ALA A 296 -31.98 -23.15 -44.75
N ALA A 297 -31.78 -24.44 -44.43
CA ALA A 297 -32.84 -25.30 -43.89
C ALA A 297 -33.26 -24.88 -42.47
N ILE A 298 -32.32 -24.35 -41.67
CA ILE A 298 -32.61 -23.78 -40.35
C ILE A 298 -33.45 -22.50 -40.48
N VAL A 299 -33.11 -21.64 -41.45
CA VAL A 299 -33.90 -20.43 -41.74
C VAL A 299 -35.32 -20.79 -42.15
N ALA A 300 -35.49 -21.72 -43.09
CA ALA A 300 -36.80 -22.18 -43.52
C ALA A 300 -37.65 -22.69 -42.34
N ALA A 301 -37.09 -23.56 -41.49
CA ALA A 301 -37.80 -24.12 -40.35
C ALA A 301 -38.19 -23.06 -39.29
N ALA A 302 -37.30 -22.11 -39.01
CA ALA A 302 -37.58 -21.04 -38.04
C ALA A 302 -38.63 -20.04 -38.58
N VAL A 303 -38.58 -19.71 -39.88
CA VAL A 303 -39.58 -18.86 -40.52
C VAL A 303 -40.95 -19.53 -40.50
N GLU A 304 -41.02 -20.83 -40.81
CA GLU A 304 -42.26 -21.60 -40.76
C GLU A 304 -42.90 -21.56 -39.35
N GLN A 305 -42.10 -21.73 -38.29
CA GLN A 305 -42.58 -21.64 -36.90
C GLN A 305 -43.15 -20.26 -36.55
N MET A 306 -42.58 -19.20 -37.11
CA MET A 306 -42.92 -17.81 -36.77
C MET A 306 -43.93 -17.17 -37.73
N GLN A 307 -44.25 -17.82 -38.85
CA GLN A 307 -45.10 -17.29 -39.90
C GLN A 307 -46.46 -16.83 -39.36
N SER A 308 -47.13 -17.66 -38.56
CA SER A 308 -48.45 -17.32 -38.00
C SER A 308 -48.45 -16.08 -37.11
N LEU A 309 -47.35 -15.81 -36.39
CA LEU A 309 -47.19 -14.62 -35.56
C LEU A 309 -46.86 -13.39 -36.41
N ALA A 310 -46.02 -13.57 -37.44
CA ALA A 310 -45.70 -12.53 -38.39
C ALA A 310 -46.93 -12.06 -39.18
N ASP A 311 -47.77 -12.98 -39.65
CA ASP A 311 -48.99 -12.70 -40.42
C ASP A 311 -50.02 -11.93 -39.58
N ARG A 312 -50.18 -12.28 -38.30
CA ARG A 312 -51.07 -11.56 -37.36
C ARG A 312 -50.68 -10.10 -37.17
N LYS A 313 -49.40 -9.78 -37.32
CA LYS A 313 -48.88 -8.40 -37.28
C LYS A 313 -48.58 -7.83 -38.67
N HIS A 314 -49.00 -8.51 -39.73
CA HIS A 314 -48.77 -8.11 -41.13
C HIS A 314 -47.30 -7.79 -41.43
N HIS A 315 -46.34 -8.48 -40.79
CA HIS A 315 -44.93 -8.26 -41.04
C HIS A 315 -44.50 -8.88 -42.37
N ARG A 316 -43.59 -8.20 -43.08
CA ARG A 316 -42.93 -8.76 -44.26
C ARG A 316 -41.60 -9.37 -43.85
N ILE A 317 -41.42 -10.67 -44.09
CA ILE A 317 -40.15 -11.37 -43.88
C ILE A 317 -39.47 -11.55 -45.24
N GLU A 318 -38.30 -10.92 -45.41
CA GLU A 318 -37.46 -11.07 -46.60
C GLU A 318 -36.28 -12.01 -46.30
N GLN A 319 -36.02 -12.96 -47.20
CA GLN A 319 -34.95 -13.94 -47.05
C GLN A 319 -33.92 -13.76 -48.17
N GLN A 320 -32.66 -13.58 -47.79
CA GLN A 320 -31.50 -13.43 -48.67
C GLN A 320 -30.49 -14.54 -48.34
N LEU A 321 -30.73 -15.76 -48.81
CA LEU A 321 -29.99 -16.96 -48.35
C LEU A 321 -28.73 -17.31 -49.17
N GLY A 322 -28.45 -16.57 -50.25
CA GLY A 322 -27.40 -16.94 -51.21
C GLY A 322 -27.75 -18.21 -52.00
N THR A 323 -26.86 -18.60 -52.93
CA THR A 323 -27.04 -19.80 -53.77
C THR A 323 -26.16 -20.97 -53.37
N ALA A 324 -25.10 -20.73 -52.59
CA ALA A 324 -24.19 -21.78 -52.12
C ALA A 324 -24.64 -22.31 -50.74
N PRO A 325 -24.66 -23.64 -50.53
CA PRO A 325 -25.04 -24.20 -49.24
C PRO A 325 -23.98 -23.85 -48.19
N LEU A 326 -24.42 -23.23 -47.09
CA LEU A 326 -23.58 -22.97 -45.92
C LEU A 326 -23.82 -24.09 -44.90
N LEU A 327 -22.88 -25.02 -44.83
CA LEU A 327 -22.88 -26.12 -43.87
C LEU A 327 -22.12 -25.70 -42.61
N VAL A 328 -22.69 -25.97 -41.45
CA VAL A 328 -22.04 -25.82 -40.13
C VAL A 328 -22.12 -27.13 -39.37
N LEU A 329 -21.17 -27.37 -38.47
CA LEU A 329 -21.25 -28.52 -37.57
C LEU A 329 -22.04 -28.10 -36.33
N GLY A 330 -23.21 -28.70 -36.11
CA GLY A 330 -24.07 -28.29 -35.01
C GLY A 330 -25.32 -29.13 -34.81
N ASP A 331 -26.04 -28.78 -33.75
CA ASP A 331 -27.32 -29.36 -33.38
C ASP A 331 -28.44 -28.60 -34.08
N ARG A 332 -29.13 -29.29 -35.00
CA ARG A 332 -30.22 -28.74 -35.80
C ARG A 332 -31.32 -28.12 -34.92
N THR A 333 -31.72 -28.79 -33.86
CA THR A 333 -32.84 -28.34 -33.00
C THR A 333 -32.45 -27.07 -32.27
N ARG A 334 -31.22 -27.00 -31.75
CA ARG A 334 -30.71 -25.83 -31.03
C ARG A 334 -30.46 -24.64 -31.94
N LEU A 335 -30.00 -24.85 -33.17
CA LEU A 335 -29.84 -23.78 -34.15
C LEU A 335 -31.19 -23.20 -34.62
N ILE A 336 -32.22 -24.04 -34.77
CA ILE A 336 -33.60 -23.57 -35.02
C ILE A 336 -34.08 -22.72 -33.83
N GLN A 337 -33.83 -23.17 -32.59
CA GLN A 337 -34.20 -22.42 -31.39
C GLN A 337 -33.51 -21.04 -31.32
N VAL A 338 -32.22 -20.95 -31.67
CA VAL A 338 -31.49 -19.68 -31.76
C VAL A 338 -32.21 -18.71 -32.71
N LEU A 339 -32.49 -19.15 -33.93
CA LEU A 339 -33.11 -18.28 -34.93
C LEU A 339 -34.57 -17.95 -34.60
N SER A 340 -35.33 -18.91 -34.09
CA SER A 340 -36.70 -18.69 -33.60
C SER A 340 -36.74 -17.64 -32.49
N ASN A 341 -35.77 -17.62 -31.57
CA ASN A 341 -35.69 -16.58 -30.53
C ASN A 341 -35.39 -15.19 -31.12
N LEU A 342 -34.47 -15.10 -32.08
CA LEU A 342 -34.16 -13.84 -32.75
C LEU A 342 -35.34 -13.32 -33.58
N LEU A 343 -36.01 -14.18 -34.34
CA LEU A 343 -37.21 -13.82 -35.12
C LEU A 343 -38.39 -13.46 -34.22
N GLY A 344 -38.59 -14.19 -33.13
CA GLY A 344 -39.60 -13.87 -32.13
C GLY A 344 -39.39 -12.48 -31.52
N ASN A 345 -38.14 -12.10 -31.25
CA ASN A 345 -37.80 -10.75 -30.79
C ASN A 345 -38.06 -9.70 -31.88
N ALA A 346 -37.64 -9.95 -33.12
CA ALA A 346 -37.89 -9.05 -34.24
C ALA A 346 -39.40 -8.81 -34.43
N ILE A 347 -40.23 -9.85 -34.45
CA ILE A 347 -41.70 -9.76 -34.55
C ILE A 347 -42.31 -9.05 -33.33
N ARG A 348 -41.78 -9.28 -32.13
CA ARG A 348 -42.31 -8.64 -30.91
C ARG A 348 -42.10 -7.13 -30.91
N TYR A 349 -40.91 -6.69 -31.33
CA TYR A 349 -40.45 -5.30 -31.21
C TYR A 349 -40.60 -4.47 -32.49
N THR A 350 -40.97 -5.09 -33.60
CA THR A 350 -41.41 -4.41 -34.82
C THR A 350 -42.88 -4.03 -34.73
N ALA A 351 -43.22 -2.82 -35.21
CA ALA A 351 -44.60 -2.36 -35.31
C ALA A 351 -45.35 -3.11 -36.42
N SER A 352 -46.68 -3.24 -36.29
CA SER A 352 -47.53 -3.90 -37.30
C SER A 352 -47.26 -3.33 -38.70
N GLY A 353 -47.14 -4.19 -39.71
CA GLY A 353 -46.77 -3.80 -41.07
C GLY A 353 -45.27 -3.58 -41.31
N GLY A 354 -44.42 -3.75 -40.29
CA GLY A 354 -42.97 -3.58 -40.42
C GLY A 354 -42.24 -4.70 -41.19
N HIS A 355 -40.93 -4.52 -41.35
CA HIS A 355 -40.06 -5.34 -42.19
C HIS A 355 -38.99 -6.06 -41.38
N ILE A 356 -38.80 -7.34 -41.65
CA ILE A 356 -37.77 -8.18 -41.04
C ILE A 356 -36.98 -8.84 -42.17
N ARG A 357 -35.66 -8.68 -42.16
CA ARG A 357 -34.75 -9.24 -43.16
C ARG A 357 -33.87 -10.32 -42.51
N ILE A 358 -33.82 -11.48 -43.14
CA ILE A 358 -32.92 -12.57 -42.79
C ILE A 358 -31.91 -12.73 -43.93
N ALA A 359 -30.62 -12.68 -43.62
CA ALA A 359 -29.57 -12.88 -44.61
C ALA A 359 -28.56 -13.93 -44.16
N LEU A 360 -28.09 -14.73 -45.11
CA LEU A 360 -26.98 -15.67 -44.93
C LEU A 360 -25.84 -15.26 -45.85
N GLU A 361 -24.65 -15.10 -45.29
CA GLU A 361 -23.45 -14.74 -46.01
C GLU A 361 -22.26 -15.57 -45.53
N GLN A 362 -21.34 -15.91 -46.41
CA GLN A 362 -20.04 -16.44 -46.02
C GLN A 362 -19.05 -15.29 -45.85
N ARG A 363 -18.37 -15.24 -44.71
CA ARG A 363 -17.25 -14.30 -44.46
C ARG A 363 -16.02 -15.10 -44.04
N GLY A 364 -15.18 -15.44 -45.03
CA GLY A 364 -14.00 -16.27 -44.83
C GLY A 364 -14.38 -17.68 -44.35
N PRO A 365 -13.87 -18.16 -43.19
CA PRO A 365 -14.19 -19.47 -42.63
C PRO A 365 -15.50 -19.49 -41.81
N MET A 366 -16.23 -18.38 -41.76
CA MET A 366 -17.44 -18.25 -40.94
C MET A 366 -18.69 -18.10 -41.83
N ALA A 367 -19.77 -18.75 -41.43
CA ALA A 367 -21.11 -18.45 -41.89
C ALA A 367 -21.71 -17.36 -41.00
N VAL A 368 -22.28 -16.34 -41.62
CA VAL A 368 -22.87 -15.17 -40.96
C VAL A 368 -24.36 -15.13 -41.24
N LEU A 369 -25.16 -15.26 -40.19
CA LEU A 369 -26.60 -15.15 -40.19
C LEU A 369 -26.99 -13.79 -39.60
N LEU A 370 -27.68 -12.98 -40.38
CA LEU A 370 -28.19 -11.68 -39.94
C LEU A 370 -29.71 -11.71 -39.81
N VAL A 371 -30.22 -11.19 -38.70
CA VAL A 371 -31.64 -10.91 -38.48
C VAL A 371 -31.77 -9.42 -38.21
N ALA A 372 -32.31 -8.68 -39.18
CA ALA A 372 -32.50 -7.24 -39.12
C ALA A 372 -33.98 -6.89 -39.08
N ASP A 373 -34.36 -5.96 -38.22
CA ASP A 373 -35.71 -5.43 -38.12
C ASP A 373 -35.73 -3.90 -38.18
N ASN A 374 -36.86 -3.31 -38.57
CA ASN A 374 -37.08 -1.86 -38.55
C ASN A 374 -37.93 -1.42 -37.35
N GLY A 375 -37.84 -2.13 -36.23
CA GLY A 375 -38.61 -1.90 -35.02
C GLY A 375 -38.08 -0.76 -34.17
N LYS A 376 -38.45 -0.81 -32.89
CA LYS A 376 -38.16 0.24 -31.90
C LYS A 376 -36.67 0.47 -31.61
N GLY A 377 -35.77 -0.39 -32.07
CA GLY A 377 -34.34 -0.31 -31.76
C GLY A 377 -34.01 -0.56 -30.28
N ILE A 378 -32.75 -0.34 -29.92
CA ILE A 378 -32.19 -0.67 -28.61
C ILE A 378 -31.50 0.57 -28.05
N THR A 379 -31.79 0.92 -26.80
CA THR A 379 -31.18 2.06 -26.12
C THR A 379 -29.72 1.77 -25.77
N ALA A 380 -28.88 2.81 -25.71
CA ALA A 380 -27.46 2.67 -25.38
C ALA A 380 -27.23 2.07 -23.98
N GLU A 381 -28.18 2.27 -23.06
CA GLU A 381 -28.13 1.74 -21.69
C GLU A 381 -28.39 0.23 -21.63
N LEU A 382 -29.24 -0.29 -22.52
CA LEU A 382 -29.58 -1.72 -22.57
C LEU A 382 -28.51 -2.53 -23.32
N MET A 383 -27.80 -1.91 -24.26
CA MET A 383 -26.83 -2.58 -25.14
C MET A 383 -25.78 -3.43 -24.40
N PRO A 384 -25.12 -2.96 -23.32
CA PRO A 384 -24.07 -3.73 -22.65
C PRO A 384 -24.60 -4.98 -21.94
N ARG A 385 -25.89 -4.99 -21.60
CA ARG A 385 -26.53 -6.02 -20.78
C ARG A 385 -27.53 -6.86 -21.56
N LEU A 386 -27.70 -6.64 -22.87
CA LEU A 386 -28.77 -7.25 -23.66
C LEU A 386 -28.75 -8.79 -23.65
N PHE A 387 -27.57 -9.38 -23.56
CA PHE A 387 -27.38 -10.83 -23.47
C PHE A 387 -27.26 -11.35 -22.04
N ASP A 388 -27.32 -10.48 -21.04
CA ASP A 388 -27.37 -10.90 -19.63
C ASP A 388 -28.70 -11.61 -19.38
N LEU A 389 -28.66 -12.61 -18.50
CA LEU A 389 -29.88 -13.23 -18.02
C LEU A 389 -30.79 -12.16 -17.43
N TYR A 390 -32.05 -12.18 -17.84
CA TYR A 390 -33.13 -11.34 -17.30
C TYR A 390 -33.08 -9.87 -17.73
N ALA A 391 -32.20 -9.50 -18.67
CA ALA A 391 -32.18 -8.15 -19.21
C ALA A 391 -33.49 -7.82 -19.95
N GLN A 392 -34.18 -6.79 -19.48
CA GLN A 392 -35.37 -6.21 -20.11
C GLN A 392 -35.17 -4.69 -20.24
N GLY A 393 -35.67 -4.09 -21.32
CA GLY A 393 -35.78 -2.63 -21.41
C GLY A 393 -36.86 -2.09 -20.47
N GLU A 394 -36.89 -0.78 -20.22
CA GLU A 394 -37.89 -0.14 -19.35
C GLU A 394 -39.31 -0.63 -19.67
N VAL A 395 -39.94 -1.24 -18.67
CA VAL A 395 -41.30 -1.76 -18.75
C VAL A 395 -42.24 -0.56 -18.68
N SER A 396 -42.60 0.01 -19.84
CA SER A 396 -43.78 0.87 -19.92
C SER A 396 -44.99 0.04 -19.47
N SER A 397 -45.72 0.50 -18.43
CA SER A 397 -46.75 -0.25 -17.70
C SER A 397 -47.99 -0.68 -18.50
N ASP A 398 -47.97 -0.53 -19.83
CA ASP A 398 -49.10 -0.70 -20.73
C ASP A 398 -49.00 -1.93 -21.67
N ARG A 399 -47.98 -2.79 -21.50
CA ARG A 399 -47.82 -3.98 -22.35
C ARG A 399 -47.79 -5.28 -21.55
N THR A 400 -48.83 -6.08 -21.75
CA THR A 400 -48.98 -7.48 -21.31
C THR A 400 -48.05 -8.48 -22.04
N ASP A 401 -47.17 -8.02 -22.92
CA ASP A 401 -46.25 -8.85 -23.74
C ASP A 401 -44.82 -8.90 -23.16
N GLY A 402 -44.71 -8.96 -21.84
CA GLY A 402 -43.46 -9.28 -21.15
C GLY A 402 -42.92 -10.65 -21.61
N GLY A 403 -41.61 -10.83 -21.60
CA GLY A 403 -41.00 -12.14 -21.82
C GLY A 403 -39.86 -12.27 -20.84
N LEU A 404 -39.57 -13.46 -20.32
CA LEU A 404 -38.65 -13.71 -19.20
C LEU A 404 -37.21 -13.17 -19.35
N GLY A 405 -36.84 -12.55 -20.48
CA GLY A 405 -35.48 -12.06 -20.74
C GLY A 405 -34.46 -13.19 -20.90
N LEU A 406 -34.93 -14.42 -21.13
CA LEU A 406 -34.09 -15.61 -21.26
C LEU A 406 -33.61 -15.85 -22.69
N GLY A 407 -34.38 -15.39 -23.68
CA GLY A 407 -34.18 -15.76 -25.08
C GLY A 407 -32.81 -15.36 -25.65
N LEU A 408 -32.35 -14.14 -25.39
CA LEU A 408 -31.05 -13.66 -25.91
C LEU A 408 -29.85 -14.26 -25.17
N ALA A 409 -29.94 -14.43 -23.86
CA ALA A 409 -28.93 -15.15 -23.09
C ALA A 409 -28.79 -16.60 -23.57
N LEU A 410 -29.91 -17.27 -23.86
CA LEU A 410 -29.92 -18.61 -24.45
C LEU A 410 -29.30 -18.61 -25.85
N VAL A 411 -29.63 -17.64 -26.71
CA VAL A 411 -29.01 -17.48 -28.03
C VAL A 411 -27.49 -17.41 -27.91
N ARG A 412 -26.97 -16.52 -27.05
CA ARG A 412 -25.53 -16.36 -26.85
C ARG A 412 -24.87 -17.66 -26.46
N ASN A 413 -25.37 -18.31 -25.43
CA ASN A 413 -24.76 -19.53 -24.92
C ASN A 413 -24.85 -20.71 -25.90
N LEU A 414 -25.98 -20.85 -26.63
CA LEU A 414 -26.12 -21.90 -27.65
C LEU A 414 -25.15 -21.65 -28.81
N VAL A 415 -25.01 -20.41 -29.27
CA VAL A 415 -24.06 -20.04 -30.33
C VAL A 415 -22.61 -20.27 -29.87
N GLU A 416 -22.26 -19.88 -28.64
CA GLU A 416 -20.94 -20.14 -28.05
C GLU A 416 -20.67 -21.65 -27.91
N ALA A 417 -21.66 -22.46 -27.55
CA ALA A 417 -21.55 -23.92 -27.50
C ALA A 417 -21.32 -24.55 -28.90
N HIS A 418 -21.74 -23.86 -29.97
CA HIS A 418 -21.42 -24.17 -31.37
C HIS A 418 -20.10 -23.54 -31.84
N LYS A 419 -19.27 -23.00 -30.93
CA LYS A 419 -18.00 -22.31 -31.22
C LYS A 419 -18.17 -21.07 -32.09
N GLY A 420 -19.34 -20.45 -32.03
CA GLY A 420 -19.68 -19.21 -32.73
C GLY A 420 -19.64 -17.98 -31.84
N SER A 421 -20.12 -16.86 -32.38
CA SER A 421 -20.35 -15.61 -31.65
C SER A 421 -21.66 -14.97 -32.07
N VAL A 422 -22.26 -14.18 -31.18
CA VAL A 422 -23.43 -13.34 -31.48
C VAL A 422 -23.14 -11.89 -31.12
N ALA A 423 -23.55 -10.99 -31.99
CA ALA A 423 -23.46 -9.55 -31.80
C ALA A 423 -24.81 -8.89 -32.13
N VAL A 424 -24.96 -7.66 -31.66
CA VAL A 424 -26.14 -6.84 -31.91
C VAL A 424 -25.70 -5.42 -32.19
N ASP A 425 -26.30 -4.81 -33.21
CA ASP A 425 -26.11 -3.42 -33.58
C ASP A 425 -27.47 -2.72 -33.65
N SER A 426 -27.57 -1.53 -33.07
CA SER A 426 -28.74 -0.65 -33.21
C SER A 426 -28.30 0.81 -33.14
N ALA A 427 -28.81 1.64 -34.03
CA ALA A 427 -28.50 3.08 -34.06
C ALA A 427 -29.35 3.91 -33.08
N GLY A 428 -29.92 3.26 -32.07
CA GLY A 428 -30.79 3.87 -31.07
C GLY A 428 -32.28 3.66 -31.34
N GLU A 429 -33.10 4.35 -30.55
CA GLU A 429 -34.56 4.18 -30.56
C GLU A 429 -35.19 4.58 -31.91
N GLY A 430 -36.13 3.77 -32.38
CA GLY A 430 -36.81 3.91 -33.68
C GLY A 430 -35.96 3.58 -34.91
N LYS A 431 -34.74 3.06 -34.74
CA LYS A 431 -33.83 2.73 -35.85
C LYS A 431 -33.69 1.23 -36.14
N GLY A 432 -34.48 0.39 -35.47
CA GLY A 432 -34.40 -1.06 -35.61
C GLY A 432 -33.16 -1.66 -34.98
N SER A 433 -32.99 -2.97 -35.15
CA SER A 433 -31.83 -3.72 -34.66
C SER A 433 -31.35 -4.73 -35.69
N VAL A 434 -30.06 -5.06 -35.61
CA VAL A 434 -29.42 -6.10 -36.42
C VAL A 434 -28.71 -7.06 -35.48
N PHE A 435 -29.21 -8.28 -35.39
CA PHE A 435 -28.52 -9.38 -34.72
C PHE A 435 -27.67 -10.15 -35.73
N THR A 436 -26.42 -10.37 -35.39
CA THR A 436 -25.44 -11.08 -36.23
C THR A 436 -24.95 -12.31 -35.50
N VAL A 437 -25.23 -13.50 -36.02
CA VAL A 437 -24.72 -14.79 -35.54
C VAL A 437 -23.64 -15.28 -36.47
N GLN A 438 -22.47 -15.61 -35.93
CA GLN A 438 -21.33 -16.14 -36.69
C GLN A 438 -21.04 -17.57 -36.23
N LEU A 439 -21.00 -18.51 -37.17
CA LEU A 439 -20.72 -19.93 -36.91
C LEU A 439 -19.58 -20.40 -37.81
N PRO A 440 -18.64 -21.24 -37.32
CA PRO A 440 -17.61 -21.83 -38.16
C PRO A 440 -18.22 -22.69 -39.27
N LEU A 441 -17.78 -22.50 -40.52
CA LEU A 441 -18.18 -23.36 -41.62
C LEU A 441 -17.61 -24.75 -41.45
N HIS A 442 -18.45 -25.75 -41.72
CA HIS A 442 -18.02 -27.12 -41.88
C HIS A 442 -17.47 -27.30 -43.28
N ILE A 443 -16.15 -27.44 -43.38
CA ILE A 443 -15.48 -27.79 -44.63
C ILE A 443 -15.38 -29.32 -44.63
N GLU A 444 -16.23 -29.99 -45.40
CA GLU A 444 -15.98 -31.39 -45.74
C GLU A 444 -14.66 -31.43 -46.53
N ALA A 445 -13.65 -32.12 -45.98
CA ALA A 445 -12.45 -32.43 -46.73
C ALA A 445 -12.86 -33.34 -47.89
N SER A 446 -12.97 -32.77 -49.09
CA SER A 446 -13.10 -33.56 -50.31
C SER A 446 -11.85 -34.42 -50.45
N LEU A 447 -11.99 -35.72 -50.16
CA LEU A 447 -10.95 -36.73 -50.38
C LEU A 447 -10.83 -37.07 -51.87
#